data_AF-A0AAP0LM88-F1
#
_entry.id   AF-A0AAP0LM88-F1
#
_cell.length_a   1.000
_cell.length_b   1.000
_cell.length_c   1.000
_cell.angle_alpha   90.00
_cell.angle_beta   90.00
_cell.angle_gamma   90.00
#
_symmetry.space_group_name_H-M   'P 1'
#
loop_
_entity.id
_entity.type
_entity.pdbx_description
1 polymer ?
#
loop_
_entity_poly.entity_id
_entity_poly.type
_entity_poly.pdbx_seq_one_letter_code
_entity_poly.pdbx_strand_id
1 'polypeptide(L)'
;MSYTDARDKNPHLGKVTFHGMLKDIIEIHYNNDMKFVLFTRDLVDDRFRKILDEFNFTMVNFNHLLYKNNQVWHEPFILAGQVEQVCYVQDPVDLDWHVVMSLILQW
;
A
#
# COMPACT_ATOMS: atom_id res chain seq x y z
N MET A 1 1.09 13.98 -1.56
CA MET A 1 -0.16 14.72 -1.81
C MET A 1 -1.27 13.81 -1.35
N SER A 2 -2.02 14.18 -0.32
CA SER A 2 -3.23 13.45 0.07
C SER A 2 -4.40 14.31 -0.34
N TYR A 3 -5.36 13.71 -1.05
CA TYR A 3 -6.63 14.33 -1.38
C TYR A 3 -7.70 13.64 -0.55
N THR A 4 -8.57 14.43 0.08
CA THR A 4 -9.68 13.87 0.84
C THR A 4 -10.79 13.36 -0.10
N ASP A 5 -10.91 13.98 -1.28
CA ASP A 5 -11.72 13.58 -2.44
C ASP A 5 -11.25 14.38 -3.68
N ALA A 6 -11.65 13.98 -4.89
CA ALA A 6 -11.33 14.63 -6.15
C ALA A 6 -11.76 16.12 -6.26
N ARG A 7 -12.65 16.57 -5.36
CA ARG A 7 -13.14 17.95 -5.29
C ARG A 7 -12.41 18.80 -4.25
N ASP A 8 -11.43 18.24 -3.56
CA ASP A 8 -10.67 18.93 -2.53
C ASP A 8 -9.87 20.09 -3.14
N LYS A 9 -10.29 21.31 -2.83
CA LYS A 9 -9.65 22.55 -3.29
C LYS A 9 -8.49 22.98 -2.39
N ASN A 10 -8.29 22.30 -1.26
CA ASN A 10 -7.24 22.60 -0.30
C ASN A 10 -6.42 21.34 0.02
N PRO A 11 -5.72 20.77 -0.98
CA PRO A 11 -4.92 19.58 -0.75
C PRO A 11 -3.84 19.86 0.28
N HIS A 12 -3.89 19.15 1.40
CA HIS A 12 -2.80 19.18 2.35
C HIS A 12 -1.61 18.41 1.75
N LEU A 13 -0.48 19.10 1.59
CA LEU A 13 0.77 18.53 1.12
C LEU A 13 1.41 17.66 2.23
N GLY A 14 0.77 16.55 2.57
CA GLY A 14 1.34 15.48 3.38
C GLY A 14 1.89 14.37 2.49
N LYS A 15 3.06 13.83 2.82
CA LYS A 15 3.52 12.53 2.32
C LYS A 15 2.81 11.45 3.15
N VAL A 16 1.60 11.08 2.75
CA VAL A 16 0.90 9.92 3.34
C VAL A 16 1.48 8.68 2.68
N THR A 17 1.97 7.75 3.50
CA THR A 17 2.53 6.47 3.04
C THR A 17 1.56 5.37 3.42
N PHE A 18 0.97 4.73 2.42
CA PHE A 18 0.08 3.59 2.64
C PHE A 18 0.84 2.28 2.44
N HIS A 19 0.52 1.28 3.24
CA HIS A 19 1.06 -0.07 3.13
C HIS A 19 0.00 -1.00 2.62
N GLY A 20 0.37 -1.83 1.65
CA GLY A 20 -0.54 -2.82 1.10
C GLY A 20 0.18 -4.07 0.64
N MET A 21 -0.58 -5.16 0.58
CA MET A 21 -0.12 -6.43 0.06
C MET A 21 -0.50 -6.53 -1.42
N LEU A 22 0.49 -6.80 -2.28
CA LEU A 22 0.26 -7.08 -3.69
C LEU A 22 -0.65 -8.31 -3.83
N LYS A 23 -1.73 -8.18 -4.62
CA LYS A 23 -2.67 -9.28 -4.90
C LYS A 23 -2.56 -9.80 -6.32
N ASP A 24 -2.49 -8.90 -7.28
CA ASP A 24 -2.45 -9.25 -8.69
C ASP A 24 -1.67 -8.20 -9.48
N ILE A 25 -1.15 -8.62 -10.63
CA ILE A 25 -0.43 -7.79 -11.59
C ILE A 25 -1.18 -7.86 -12.91
N ILE A 26 -1.66 -6.72 -13.36
CA ILE A 26 -2.43 -6.59 -14.61
C ILE A 26 -1.59 -5.80 -15.60
N GLU A 27 -1.21 -6.44 -16.71
CA GLU A 27 -0.59 -5.77 -17.85
C GLU A 27 -1.66 -5.39 -18.87
N ILE A 28 -1.78 -4.09 -19.16
CA ILE A 28 -2.69 -3.57 -20.18
C ILE A 28 -1.87 -3.24 -21.43
N HIS A 29 -2.26 -3.86 -22.54
CA HIS A 29 -1.68 -3.62 -23.86
C HIS A 29 -2.62 -2.75 -24.68
N TYR A 30 -2.16 -1.59 -25.12
CA TYR A 30 -2.87 -0.74 -26.06
C TYR A 30 -2.32 -0.93 -27.48
N ASN A 31 -3.19 -0.72 -28.47
CA ASN A 31 -2.77 -0.57 -29.85
C ASN A 31 -1.82 0.65 -29.89
N ASN A 32 -0.61 0.49 -30.45
CA ASN A 32 0.55 1.40 -30.43
C ASN A 32 1.69 1.00 -29.46
N ASP A 33 1.82 -0.28 -29.11
CA ASP A 33 2.91 -0.82 -28.27
C ASP A 33 3.01 -0.19 -26.87
N MET A 34 1.98 0.56 -26.45
CA MET A 34 1.89 1.13 -25.12
C MET A 34 1.46 0.06 -24.13
N LYS A 35 2.24 -0.07 -23.05
CA LYS A 35 2.02 -1.03 -21.98
C LYS A 35 1.95 -0.32 -20.64
N PHE A 36 0.96 -0.68 -19.83
CA PHE A 36 0.85 -0.23 -18.46
C PHE A 36 0.75 -1.43 -17.52
N VAL A 37 1.47 -1.37 -16.41
CA VAL A 37 1.39 -2.38 -15.36
C VAL A 37 0.66 -1.77 -14.17
N LEU A 38 -0.50 -2.36 -13.85
CA LEU A 38 -1.27 -2.05 -12.67
C LEU A 38 -1.11 -3.14 -11.63
N PHE A 39 -1.05 -2.75 -10.38
CA PHE A 39 -1.12 -3.65 -9.24
C PHE A 39 -2.48 -3.52 -8.59
N THR A 40 -3.06 -4.65 -8.19
CA THR A 40 -4.14 -4.66 -7.20
C THR A 40 -3.53 -4.89 -5.81
N ARG A 41 -4.07 -4.21 -4.80
CA ARG A 41 -3.53 -4.27 -3.44
C ARG A 41 -4.63 -4.37 -2.38
N ASP A 42 -4.37 -5.17 -1.35
CA ASP A 42 -5.07 -5.07 -0.07
C ASP A 42 -4.41 -3.98 0.75
N LEU A 43 -5.10 -2.86 0.96
CA LEU A 43 -4.57 -1.72 1.71
C LEU A 43 -4.87 -1.88 3.20
N VAL A 44 -3.87 -1.65 4.05
CA VAL A 44 -4.04 -1.62 5.51
C VAL A 44 -4.86 -0.41 5.93
N ASP A 45 -5.75 -0.56 6.90
CA ASP A 45 -6.50 0.54 7.51
C ASP A 45 -5.62 1.27 8.52
N ASP A 46 -5.03 2.39 8.08
CA ASP A 46 -4.17 3.25 8.90
C ASP A 46 -4.87 3.86 10.12
N ARG A 47 -6.21 3.76 10.24
CA ARG A 47 -6.92 4.17 11.47
C ARG A 47 -6.55 3.32 12.68
N PHE A 48 -6.11 2.08 12.46
CA PHE A 48 -5.52 1.21 13.48
C PHE A 48 -4.00 1.41 13.62
N ARG A 49 -3.52 2.59 13.18
CA ARG A 49 -2.15 3.13 13.27
C ARG A 49 -1.05 2.10 13.38
N LYS A 50 -0.30 1.98 12.28
CA LYS A 50 1.16 1.94 12.22
C LYS A 50 1.84 2.09 13.59
N ILE A 51 1.99 0.97 14.31
CA ILE A 51 2.72 0.95 15.58
C ILE A 51 4.20 1.04 15.23
N LEU A 52 4.93 1.90 15.94
CA LEU A 52 6.38 1.79 15.96
C LEU A 52 6.73 0.75 17.01
N ASP A 53 7.52 -0.25 16.64
CA ASP A 53 8.08 -1.18 17.61
C ASP A 53 9.08 -0.48 18.54
N GLU A 54 9.65 -1.23 19.48
CA GLU A 54 10.66 -0.72 20.42
C GLU A 54 11.94 -0.20 19.73
N PHE A 55 12.16 -0.55 18.46
CA PHE A 55 13.29 -0.13 17.62
C PHE A 55 12.92 0.96 16.60
N ASN A 56 11.69 1.49 16.66
CA ASN A 56 11.12 2.46 15.71
C ASN A 56 10.92 1.95 14.28
N PHE A 57 10.80 0.64 14.07
CA PHE A 57 10.31 0.13 12.79
C PHE A 57 8.80 0.27 12.68
N THR A 58 8.36 0.51 11.45
CA THR A 58 6.94 0.49 11.10
C THR A 58 6.38 -0.92 11.21
N MET A 59 5.30 -1.10 11.95
CA MET A 59 4.51 -2.32 11.95
C MET A 59 3.14 -2.13 11.28
N VAL A 60 2.65 -3.16 10.59
CA VAL A 60 1.33 -3.20 9.95
C VAL A 60 0.58 -4.47 10.32
N ASN A 61 -0.75 -4.42 10.28
CA ASN A 61 -1.61 -5.55 10.58
C ASN A 61 -2.62 -5.78 9.44
N PHE A 62 -2.47 -6.89 8.72
CA PHE A 62 -3.29 -7.22 7.56
C PHE A 62 -4.68 -7.78 7.90
N ASN A 63 -4.97 -8.07 9.17
CA ASN A 63 -6.34 -8.40 9.61
C ASN A 63 -7.25 -7.15 9.60
N HIS A 64 -6.64 -5.96 9.50
CA HIS A 64 -7.31 -4.68 9.45
C HIS A 64 -7.09 -4.00 8.10
N LEU A 65 -7.86 -4.41 7.09
CA LEU A 65 -7.84 -3.78 5.76
C LEU A 65 -8.78 -2.57 5.69
N LEU A 66 -8.35 -1.51 4.98
CA LEU A 66 -9.12 -0.28 4.76
C LEU A 66 -10.43 -0.57 4.04
N TYR A 67 -10.36 -1.50 3.11
CA TYR A 67 -11.44 -1.92 2.25
C TYR A 67 -11.77 -3.38 2.55
N LYS A 68 -12.88 -3.59 3.28
CA LYS A 68 -13.42 -4.93 3.51
C LYS A 68 -14.48 -5.20 2.44
N ASN A 69 -14.24 -6.23 1.62
CA ASN A 69 -15.07 -6.68 0.50
C ASN A 69 -14.87 -5.85 -0.80
N ASN A 70 -15.10 -6.46 -1.98
CA ASN A 70 -14.94 -5.83 -3.29
C ASN A 70 -16.08 -4.83 -3.60
N GLN A 71 -16.16 -3.72 -2.87
CA GLN A 71 -17.11 -2.66 -3.18
C GLN A 71 -16.66 -1.86 -4.40
N VAL A 72 -17.63 -1.43 -5.22
CA VAL A 72 -17.41 -0.76 -6.51
C VAL A 72 -16.68 0.58 -6.37
N TRP A 73 -16.76 1.23 -5.22
CA TRP A 73 -16.10 2.51 -4.95
C TRP A 73 -14.65 2.38 -4.46
N HIS A 74 -14.17 1.15 -4.27
CA HIS A 74 -12.77 0.93 -3.94
C HIS A 74 -11.91 1.17 -5.19
N GLU A 75 -10.80 1.89 -5.04
CA GLU A 75 -9.78 2.03 -6.07
C GLU A 75 -8.62 1.07 -5.74
N PRO A 76 -8.70 -0.22 -6.12
CA PRO A 76 -7.67 -1.20 -5.76
C PRO A 76 -6.42 -1.07 -6.63
N PHE A 77 -6.53 -0.38 -7.77
CA PHE A 77 -5.47 -0.29 -8.77
C PHE A 77 -4.46 0.81 -8.43
N ILE A 78 -3.19 0.56 -8.73
CA ILE A 78 -2.11 1.56 -8.70
C ILE A 78 -1.11 1.23 -9.78
N LEU A 79 -0.50 2.25 -10.38
CA LEU A 79 0.57 2.02 -11.36
C LEU A 79 1.81 1.49 -10.64
N ALA A 80 2.50 0.53 -11.26
CA ALA A 80 3.75 -0.02 -10.72
C ALA A 80 4.80 1.07 -10.42
N GLY A 81 4.86 2.13 -11.25
CA GLY A 81 5.78 3.25 -11.06
C GLY A 81 5.42 4.21 -9.92
N GLN A 82 4.28 4.03 -9.25
CA GLN A 82 3.82 4.87 -8.13
C GLN A 82 4.07 4.23 -6.76
N VAL A 83 4.65 3.03 -6.72
CA VAL A 83 4.89 2.29 -5.47
C VAL A 83 6.37 1.96 -5.28
N GLU A 84 6.75 1.80 -4.02
CA GLU A 84 8.04 1.25 -3.62
C GLU A 84 7.83 -0.20 -3.14
N GLN A 85 8.72 -1.11 -3.54
CA GLN A 85 8.68 -2.50 -3.07
C GLN A 85 9.26 -2.59 -1.66
N VAL A 86 8.53 -3.24 -0.76
CA VAL A 86 8.95 -3.55 0.61
C VAL A 86 8.66 -5.02 0.91
N CYS A 87 9.29 -5.57 1.95
CA CYS A 87 8.92 -6.85 2.52
C CYS A 87 8.25 -6.67 3.89
N TYR A 88 7.39 -7.62 4.23
CA TYR A 88 6.69 -7.67 5.51
C TYR A 88 7.18 -8.91 6.26
N VAL A 89 7.84 -8.69 7.40
CA VAL A 89 8.37 -9.77 8.25
C VAL A 89 7.43 -9.92 9.44
N GLN A 90 6.83 -11.10 9.61
CA GLN A 90 5.92 -11.36 10.73
C GLN A 90 6.66 -11.20 12.07
N ASP A 91 6.03 -10.51 13.02
CA ASP A 91 6.56 -10.36 14.37
C ASP A 91 6.52 -11.72 15.11
N PRO A 92 7.60 -12.12 15.80
CA PRO A 92 7.67 -13.42 16.46
C PRO A 92 6.85 -13.50 17.76
N VAL A 93 6.41 -12.37 18.31
CA VAL A 93 5.64 -12.26 19.56
C VAL A 93 4.16 -12.10 19.27
N ASP A 94 3.79 -11.19 18.37
CA ASP A 94 2.42 -10.93 17.93
C ASP A 94 2.26 -11.23 16.44
N LEU A 95 1.81 -12.45 16.15
CA LEU A 95 1.73 -13.00 14.78
C LEU A 95 0.78 -12.24 13.84
N ASP A 96 -0.08 -11.37 14.36
CA ASP A 96 -0.95 -10.53 13.53
C ASP A 96 -0.22 -9.31 12.96
N TRP A 97 0.95 -8.97 13.50
CA TRP A 97 1.74 -7.81 13.10
C TRP A 97 2.95 -8.17 12.25
N HIS A 98 3.29 -7.25 11.35
CA HIS A 98 4.41 -7.42 10.43
C HIS A 98 5.25 -6.16 10.38
N VAL A 99 6.56 -6.31 10.52
CA VAL A 99 7.54 -5.24 10.36
C VAL A 99 7.74 -4.95 8.89
N VAL A 100 7.67 -3.67 8.51
CA VAL A 100 7.91 -3.19 7.15
C VAL A 100 9.39 -2.95 6.94
N MET A 101 9.96 -3.63 5.97
CA MET A 101 11.38 -3.61 5.65
C MET A 101 11.59 -3.15 4.21
N SER A 102 12.38 -2.10 4.02
CA SER A 102 12.80 -1.67 2.68
C SER A 102 13.77 -2.69 2.09
N LEU A 103 13.45 -3.22 0.92
CA LEU A 103 14.35 -4.12 0.21
C LEU A 103 15.40 -3.28 -0.54
N ILE A 104 16.50 -2.94 0.13
CA ILE A 104 17.66 -2.39 -0.57
C ILE A 104 18.40 -3.58 -1.17
N LEU A 105 18.20 -3.84 -2.46
CA LEU A 105 19.03 -4.77 -3.22
C LEU A 105 20.44 -4.17 -3.29
N GLN A 106 21.34 -4.60 -2.39
CA GLN A 106 22.76 -4.33 -2.51
C GLN A 106 23.35 -5.35 -3.50
N TRP A 107 23.78 -4.85 -4.66
CA TRP A 107 24.64 -5.58 -5.60
C TRP A 107 26.10 -5.24 -5.32
#